data_AF-A0A182TBI1-F1
#
_entry.id   AF-A0A182TBI1-F1
#
_cell.length_a   1.000
_cell.length_b   1.000
_cell.length_c   1.000
_cell.angle_alpha   90.00
_cell.angle_beta   90.00
_cell.angle_gamma   90.00
#
_symmetry.space_group_name_H-M   'P 1'
#
loop_
_entity.id
_entity.type
_entity.pdbx_description
1 polymer ?
#
loop_
_entity_poly.entity_id
_entity_poly.type
_entity_poly.pdbx_seq_one_letter_code
_entity_poly.pdbx_strand_id
1 'polypeptide(L)'
;MIDCQVHAIIIKVAALGLMPDRHLGKSLKEMQPHLLLMRDKYGLNVCGEGGEYETFTLDCPLFRSRIVVDDVQTVISSADPVCPVGYLNFTKLRLVAKERIEPVVIKNSLDFIHDLNESSYSDLSDPDLSETELELIERSSCGMVAGGIGVSRGSVMRNSFSKDDLSGTAGATAVVLSRSNSITKELTICATLEPAPYSKSPVRIITKARSSISASGECGPTSSDGPMEVLPPFHCSRESRPLSNRPRAIVNSKGWMWVAGVQGCGEDSRQAMASALTTLEEMVQSRSFTLRQICYITLYVRNMGEYSFINEIYSTVFAFANPPTRVCVECPLPADCAVVLEAVAFNPVSSGKL
;
A
#
# COMPACT_ATOMS: atom_id res chain seq x y z
N MET A 1 10.80 -7.92 -1.88
CA MET A 1 11.61 -6.72 -2.23
C MET A 1 13.04 -6.85 -1.72
N ILE A 2 13.24 -7.03 -0.41
CA ILE A 2 14.58 -7.14 0.21
C ILE A 2 15.36 -8.35 -0.34
N ASP A 3 14.75 -9.54 -0.37
CA ASP A 3 15.40 -10.76 -0.86
C ASP A 3 15.68 -10.73 -2.37
N CYS A 4 14.86 -9.97 -3.11
CA CYS A 4 15.08 -9.69 -4.54
C CYS A 4 16.19 -8.64 -4.77
N GLN A 5 16.89 -8.22 -3.72
CA GLN A 5 17.97 -7.23 -3.74
C GLN A 5 17.56 -5.87 -4.33
N VAL A 6 16.28 -5.50 -4.21
CA VAL A 6 15.82 -4.16 -4.58
C VAL A 6 16.31 -3.19 -3.50
N HIS A 7 17.23 -2.31 -3.86
CA HIS A 7 17.77 -1.28 -2.97
C HIS A 7 16.91 -0.02 -3.07
N ALA A 8 15.89 0.05 -2.21
CA ALA A 8 15.01 1.20 -2.07
C ALA A 8 15.16 1.84 -0.69
N ILE A 9 15.13 3.17 -0.66
CA ILE A 9 15.19 3.98 0.57
C ILE A 9 13.85 4.64 0.85
N ILE A 10 13.55 4.88 2.12
CA ILE A 10 12.37 5.63 2.54
C ILE A 10 12.58 7.12 2.22
N ILE A 11 11.69 7.70 1.42
CA ILE A 11 11.76 9.12 1.00
C ILE A 11 10.62 9.97 1.53
N LYS A 12 9.58 9.37 2.10
CA LYS A 12 8.53 10.09 2.82
C LYS A 12 8.02 9.21 3.94
N VAL A 13 7.64 9.83 5.04
CA VAL A 13 6.93 9.16 6.14
C VAL A 13 5.70 9.98 6.49
N ALA A 14 4.60 9.29 6.80
CA ALA A 14 3.32 9.90 7.15
C ALA A 14 2.48 9.00 8.09
N ALA A 15 3.14 8.16 8.89
CA ALA A 15 2.48 7.24 9.81
C ALA A 15 3.07 7.27 11.22
N LEU A 16 2.22 6.89 12.17
CA LEU A 16 2.57 6.84 13.58
C LEU A 16 3.71 5.86 13.83
N GLY A 17 4.69 6.30 14.61
CA GLY A 17 5.91 5.52 14.88
C GLY A 17 6.97 5.66 13.78
N LEU A 18 6.72 6.41 12.71
CA LEU A 18 7.73 6.82 11.75
C LEU A 18 8.14 8.28 11.95
N MET A 19 9.42 8.51 12.24
CA MET A 19 9.96 9.84 12.48
C MET A 19 10.85 10.28 11.30
N PRO A 20 10.61 11.45 10.68
CA PRO A 20 11.37 11.92 9.52
C PRO A 20 12.88 11.97 9.74
N ASP A 21 13.32 12.48 10.90
CA ASP A 21 14.72 12.62 11.30
C ASP A 21 15.44 11.28 11.52
N ARG A 22 14.69 10.21 11.85
CA ARG A 22 15.26 8.90 12.16
C ARG A 22 15.16 7.89 11.02
N HIS A 23 14.18 8.04 10.13
CA HIS A 23 13.84 6.99 9.16
C HIS A 23 14.01 7.40 7.71
N LEU A 24 13.93 8.69 7.36
CA LEU A 24 14.17 9.11 5.98
C LEU A 24 15.61 8.77 5.56
N GLY A 25 15.76 8.28 4.34
CA GLY A 25 17.03 7.89 3.74
C GLY A 25 17.50 6.48 4.08
N LYS A 26 16.89 5.82 5.07
CA LYS A 26 17.20 4.41 5.39
C LYS A 26 16.63 3.48 4.33
N SER A 27 17.35 2.40 4.05
CA SER A 27 16.89 1.35 3.16
C SER A 27 15.73 0.55 3.78
N LEU A 28 14.91 -0.07 2.94
CA LEU A 28 13.87 -1.00 3.41
C LEU A 28 14.45 -2.14 4.25
N LYS A 29 15.68 -2.60 3.93
CA LYS A 29 16.38 -3.64 4.70
C LYS A 29 16.69 -3.19 6.12
N GLU A 30 17.19 -1.97 6.28
CA GLU A 30 17.47 -1.40 7.62
C GLU A 30 16.19 -1.09 8.40
N MET A 31 15.11 -0.73 7.70
CA MET A 31 13.83 -0.39 8.31
C MET A 31 12.98 -1.61 8.66
N GLN A 32 13.22 -2.78 8.08
CA GLN A 32 12.39 -3.98 8.24
C GLN A 32 12.09 -4.33 9.71
N PRO A 33 13.07 -4.40 10.63
CA PRO A 33 12.77 -4.72 12.04
C PRO A 33 11.87 -3.67 12.71
N HIS A 34 12.07 -2.39 12.38
CA HIS A 34 11.26 -1.29 12.92
C HIS A 34 9.84 -1.33 12.37
N LEU A 35 9.66 -1.58 11.07
CA LEU A 35 8.33 -1.67 10.45
C LEU A 35 7.52 -2.84 11.02
N LEU A 36 8.15 -4.00 11.25
CA LEU A 36 7.51 -5.14 11.92
C LEU A 36 7.06 -4.78 13.34
N LEU A 37 7.89 -4.05 14.09
CA LEU A 37 7.52 -3.57 15.42
C LEU A 37 6.35 -2.57 15.36
N MET A 38 6.32 -1.67 14.39
CA MET A 38 5.24 -0.70 14.24
C MET A 38 3.94 -1.34 13.77
N ARG A 39 4.00 -2.43 12.99
CA ARG A 39 2.85 -3.27 12.66
C ARG A 39 2.22 -3.80 13.94
N ASP A 40 3.02 -4.40 14.82
CA ASP A 40 2.50 -5.04 16.04
C ASP A 40 1.95 -4.01 17.04
N LYS A 41 2.54 -2.81 17.09
CA LYS A 41 2.11 -1.74 18.01
C LYS A 41 0.93 -0.92 17.51
N TYR A 42 0.92 -0.58 16.23
CA TYR A 42 0.05 0.47 15.68
C TYR A 42 -0.75 0.01 14.46
N GLY A 43 -0.61 -1.25 14.03
CA GLY A 43 -1.28 -1.77 12.84
C GLY A 43 -0.73 -1.20 11.52
N LEU A 44 0.51 -0.69 11.52
CA LEU A 44 1.18 -0.20 10.32
C LEU A 44 1.30 -1.30 9.26
N ASN A 45 0.94 -1.02 8.00
CA ASN A 45 1.20 -1.95 6.91
C ASN A 45 2.69 -1.93 6.56
N VAL A 46 3.37 -3.05 6.77
CA VAL A 46 4.83 -3.20 6.54
C VAL A 46 5.20 -2.99 5.08
N CYS A 47 4.25 -3.11 4.15
CA CYS A 47 4.46 -2.86 2.73
C CYS A 47 4.24 -1.39 2.32
N GLY A 48 3.75 -0.54 3.22
CA GLY A 48 3.47 0.88 2.93
C GLY A 48 2.26 1.11 2.01
N GLU A 49 1.39 0.12 1.83
CA GLU A 49 0.22 0.18 0.93
C GLU A 49 -0.76 1.30 1.30
N GLY A 50 -0.87 1.62 2.59
CA GLY A 50 -1.76 2.64 3.13
C GLY A 50 -1.21 4.07 3.05
N GLY A 51 -0.06 4.28 2.39
CA GLY A 51 0.61 5.57 2.31
C GLY A 51 1.40 5.93 3.56
N GLU A 52 1.75 4.92 4.39
CA GLU A 52 2.51 5.12 5.63
C GLU A 52 3.89 5.72 5.38
N TYR A 53 4.51 5.31 4.26
CA TYR A 53 5.76 5.84 3.78
C TYR A 53 5.85 5.69 2.26
N GLU A 54 6.72 6.48 1.63
CA GLU A 54 7.06 6.34 0.21
C GLU A 54 8.51 5.87 0.09
N THR A 55 8.82 5.16 -1.00
CA THR A 55 10.19 4.70 -1.27
C THR A 55 10.71 5.18 -2.62
N PHE A 56 12.04 5.33 -2.71
CA PHE A 56 12.74 5.61 -3.95
C PHE A 56 13.76 4.51 -4.20
N THR A 57 13.62 3.82 -5.33
CA THR A 57 14.51 2.71 -5.70
C THR A 57 15.78 3.25 -6.33
N LEU A 58 16.90 3.09 -5.63
CA LEU A 58 18.22 3.54 -6.09
C LEU A 58 18.92 2.50 -6.98
N ASP A 59 18.73 1.22 -6.68
CA ASP A 59 19.30 0.13 -7.46
C ASP A 59 18.44 -1.13 -7.41
N CYS A 60 18.57 -1.96 -8.44
CA CYS A 60 17.99 -3.28 -8.57
C CYS A 60 18.92 -4.15 -9.44
N PRO A 61 19.02 -5.47 -9.22
CA PRO A 61 19.81 -6.36 -10.07
C PRO A 61 19.53 -6.21 -11.57
N LEU A 62 18.29 -5.90 -11.94
CA LEU A 62 17.87 -5.73 -13.33
C LEU A 62 18.37 -4.42 -13.99
N PHE A 63 18.83 -3.45 -13.19
CA PHE A 63 19.25 -2.15 -13.72
C PHE A 63 20.65 -2.22 -14.32
N ARG A 64 20.86 -1.48 -15.42
CA ARG A 64 22.18 -1.32 -16.07
C ARG A 64 23.08 -0.31 -15.33
N SER A 65 22.46 0.60 -14.60
CA SER A 65 23.10 1.67 -13.86
C SER A 65 22.36 1.87 -12.54
N ARG A 66 23.06 2.32 -11.51
CA ARG A 66 22.47 2.66 -10.21
C ARG A 66 22.45 4.17 -10.01
N ILE A 67 21.46 4.64 -9.26
CA ILE A 67 21.35 6.04 -8.85
C ILE A 67 22.13 6.21 -7.55
N VAL A 68 22.99 7.22 -7.50
CA VAL A 68 23.65 7.65 -6.27
C VAL A 68 23.11 9.02 -5.88
N VAL A 69 22.70 9.13 -4.62
CA VAL A 69 22.29 10.38 -4.01
C VAL A 69 23.53 11.09 -3.51
N ASP A 70 23.86 12.24 -4.11
CA ASP A 70 25.01 13.04 -3.68
C ASP A 70 24.59 14.10 -2.66
N ASP A 71 23.39 14.68 -2.83
CA ASP A 71 22.86 15.69 -1.92
C ASP A 71 21.34 15.59 -1.83
N VAL A 72 20.85 15.84 -0.62
CA VAL A 72 19.42 15.73 -0.27
C VAL A 72 19.08 16.69 0.86
N GLN A 73 17.89 17.25 0.80
CA GLN A 73 17.33 18.10 1.84
C GLN A 73 16.10 17.43 2.45
N THR A 74 16.04 17.32 3.77
CA THR A 74 14.82 16.90 4.47
C THR A 74 13.86 18.07 4.61
N VAL A 75 12.62 17.87 4.17
CA VAL A 75 11.53 18.84 4.30
C VAL A 75 10.46 18.27 5.23
N ILE A 76 10.17 18.99 6.31
CA ILE A 76 9.07 18.65 7.23
C ILE A 76 7.81 19.36 6.74
N SER A 77 6.82 18.57 6.32
CA SER A 77 5.51 19.07 5.88
C SER A 77 4.58 19.32 7.04
N SER A 78 4.60 18.46 8.05
CA SER A 78 3.83 18.60 9.28
C SER A 78 4.69 18.18 10.46
N ALA A 79 4.85 19.07 11.44
CA ALA A 79 5.60 18.82 12.66
C ALA A 79 4.68 18.33 13.80
N ASP A 80 3.66 17.53 13.46
CA ASP A 80 2.75 16.96 14.44
C ASP A 80 3.55 16.10 15.46
N PRO A 81 3.34 16.27 16.79
CA PRO A 81 4.08 15.54 17.80
C PRO A 81 3.86 14.02 17.79
N VAL A 82 2.77 13.56 17.21
CA VAL A 82 2.32 12.16 17.20
C VAL A 82 2.59 11.51 15.84
N CYS A 83 2.34 12.23 14.74
CA CYS A 83 2.50 11.75 13.37
C CYS A 83 3.18 12.80 12.48
N PRO A 84 4.48 13.04 12.67
CA PRO A 84 5.21 14.00 11.85
C PRO A 84 5.29 13.52 10.40
N VAL A 85 4.99 14.42 9.47
CA VAL A 85 5.07 14.16 8.03
C VAL A 85 6.29 14.86 7.47
N GLY A 86 7.18 14.11 6.83
CA GLY A 86 8.36 14.66 6.21
C GLY A 86 8.80 13.84 5.00
N TYR A 87 9.55 14.46 4.11
CA TYR A 87 10.07 13.83 2.90
C TYR A 87 11.46 14.32 2.53
N LEU A 88 12.14 13.54 1.70
CA LEU A 88 13.43 13.87 1.11
C LEU A 88 13.22 14.59 -0.23
N ASN A 89 13.82 15.77 -0.34
CA ASN A 89 13.97 16.51 -1.57
C ASN A 89 15.39 16.29 -2.12
N PHE A 90 15.52 15.50 -3.18
CA PHE A 90 16.82 15.26 -3.81
C PHE A 90 17.29 16.50 -4.57
N THR A 91 18.38 17.10 -4.12
CA THR A 91 18.99 18.28 -4.76
C THR A 91 20.05 17.89 -5.77
N LYS A 92 20.73 16.75 -5.57
CA LYS A 92 21.72 16.22 -6.51
C LYS A 92 21.72 14.70 -6.56
N LEU A 93 21.47 14.17 -7.75
CA LEU A 93 21.55 12.75 -8.08
C LEU A 93 22.54 12.56 -9.23
N ARG A 94 23.22 11.41 -9.22
CA ARG A 94 24.06 10.98 -10.34
C ARG A 94 23.78 9.53 -10.71
N LEU A 95 23.93 9.22 -11.98
CA LEU A 95 23.80 7.86 -12.49
C LEU A 95 25.18 7.24 -12.64
N VAL A 96 25.36 6.02 -12.14
CA VAL A 96 26.63 5.29 -12.19
C VAL A 96 26.42 3.96 -12.88
N ALA A 97 27.23 3.67 -13.90
CA ALA A 97 27.19 2.37 -14.59
C ALA A 97 27.52 1.24 -13.61
N LYS A 98 26.81 0.11 -13.74
CA LYS A 98 27.11 -1.10 -12.97
C LYS A 98 28.06 -1.97 -13.77
N GLU A 99 29.06 -2.52 -13.11
CA GLU A 99 29.84 -3.63 -13.67
C GLU A 99 28.89 -4.84 -13.75
N ARG A 100 28.69 -5.40 -14.94
CA ARG A 100 27.82 -6.57 -15.11
C ARG A 100 28.53 -7.79 -14.54
N ILE A 101 28.16 -8.16 -13.33
CA ILE A 101 28.65 -9.36 -12.68
C ILE A 101 27.47 -10.34 -12.65
N GLU A 102 27.53 -11.31 -13.57
CA GLU A 102 26.67 -12.50 -13.67
C GLU A 102 25.20 -12.32 -14.14
N PRO A 103 24.62 -13.34 -14.81
CA PRO A 103 23.20 -13.35 -15.14
C PRO A 103 22.37 -13.38 -13.86
N VAL A 104 21.56 -12.34 -13.66
CA VAL A 104 20.59 -12.28 -12.56
C VAL A 104 19.57 -13.40 -12.75
N VAL A 105 19.61 -14.41 -11.87
CA VAL A 105 18.59 -15.46 -11.83
C VAL A 105 17.30 -14.86 -11.27
N ILE A 106 16.34 -14.59 -12.15
CA ILE A 106 15.01 -14.13 -11.76
C ILE A 106 14.21 -15.37 -11.36
N LYS A 107 13.91 -15.50 -10.06
CA LYS A 107 12.98 -16.52 -9.57
C LYS A 107 11.63 -16.32 -10.25
N ASN A 108 11.11 -17.38 -10.84
CA ASN A 108 9.76 -17.41 -11.37
C ASN A 108 8.74 -17.58 -10.21
N SER A 109 7.45 -17.41 -10.48
CA SER A 109 6.41 -17.53 -9.45
C SER A 109 6.35 -18.90 -8.78
N LEU A 110 6.77 -19.97 -9.47
CA LEU A 110 6.82 -21.34 -8.92
C LEU A 110 8.03 -21.54 -7.99
N ASP A 111 9.15 -20.89 -8.26
CA ASP A 111 10.35 -20.96 -7.42
C ASP A 111 10.06 -20.43 -6.00
N PHE A 112 9.25 -19.37 -5.89
CA PHE A 112 8.81 -18.84 -4.58
C PHE A 112 7.90 -19.82 -3.81
N ILE A 113 7.10 -20.63 -4.51
CA ILE A 113 6.24 -21.64 -3.88
C ILE A 113 7.10 -22.78 -3.32
N HIS A 114 8.16 -23.16 -4.03
CA HIS A 114 9.11 -24.18 -3.56
C HIS A 114 9.82 -23.74 -2.27
N ASP A 115 10.30 -22.49 -2.21
CA ASP A 115 10.97 -21.94 -1.02
C ASP A 115 10.04 -21.90 0.22
N LEU A 116 8.75 -21.60 0.03
CA LEU A 116 7.75 -21.62 1.10
C LEU A 116 7.55 -23.04 1.66
N ASN A 117 7.56 -24.05 0.80
CA ASN A 117 7.40 -25.45 1.21
C ASN A 117 8.63 -25.99 1.95
N GLU A 118 9.86 -25.59 1.56
CA GLU A 118 11.07 -26.01 2.29
C GLU A 118 11.14 -25.43 3.71
N SER A 119 10.78 -24.15 3.89
CA SER A 119 10.76 -23.52 5.21
C SER A 119 9.79 -24.18 6.21
N SER A 120 8.75 -24.85 5.70
CA SER A 120 7.78 -25.60 6.52
C SER A 120 8.27 -27.01 6.90
N TYR A 121 9.29 -27.54 6.20
CA TYR A 121 9.88 -28.86 6.47
C TYR A 121 11.16 -28.78 7.32
N SER A 122 11.89 -27.67 7.25
CA SER A 122 13.05 -27.43 8.12
C SER A 122 12.70 -27.32 9.60
N ASP A 123 11.48 -26.87 9.94
CA ASP A 123 11.00 -26.75 11.33
C ASP A 123 10.53 -28.08 11.94
N LEU A 124 10.46 -29.16 11.14
CA LEU A 124 10.04 -30.50 11.57
C LEU A 124 11.19 -31.50 11.65
N SER A 125 12.43 -31.06 11.39
CA SER A 125 13.61 -31.93 11.28
C SER A 125 14.68 -31.69 12.33
N ASP A 126 14.33 -31.08 13.47
CA ASP A 126 15.17 -31.08 14.67
C ASP A 126 14.79 -32.29 15.55
N PRO A 127 15.61 -33.36 15.64
CA PRO A 127 15.26 -34.55 16.42
C PRO A 127 15.80 -34.52 17.86
N ASP A 128 16.49 -33.47 18.30
CA ASP A 128 17.06 -33.40 19.65
C ASP A 128 16.16 -32.62 20.61
N LEU A 129 14.98 -33.18 20.89
CA LEU A 129 14.33 -32.93 22.18
C LEU A 129 15.19 -33.61 23.24
N SER A 130 16.04 -32.83 23.90
CA SER A 130 16.88 -33.27 25.02
C SER A 130 16.07 -34.12 26.02
N GLU A 131 16.68 -35.22 26.51
CA GLU A 131 16.09 -36.22 27.42
C GLU A 131 15.34 -35.64 28.64
N THR A 132 15.61 -34.37 28.98
CA THR A 132 14.90 -33.56 29.97
C THR A 132 13.40 -33.33 29.71
N GLU A 133 12.91 -33.32 28.46
CA GLU A 133 11.45 -33.17 28.19
C GLU A 133 10.68 -34.49 28.23
N LEU A 134 11.34 -35.62 27.95
CA LEU A 134 10.75 -36.96 28.06
C LEU A 134 10.51 -37.36 29.53
N GLU A 135 11.40 -37.00 30.45
CA GLU A 135 11.18 -37.20 31.90
C GLU A 135 9.98 -36.40 32.44
N LEU A 136 9.70 -35.23 31.88
CA LEU A 136 8.56 -34.39 32.28
C LEU A 136 7.23 -35.01 31.84
N ILE A 137 7.20 -35.77 30.75
CA ILE A 137 5.99 -36.45 30.25
C ILE A 137 5.72 -37.74 31.05
N GLU A 138 6.76 -38.48 31.43
CA GLU A 138 6.59 -39.69 32.26
C GLU A 138 6.12 -39.35 33.69
N ARG A 139 6.59 -38.24 34.27
CA ARG A 139 6.10 -37.76 35.58
C ARG A 139 4.69 -37.19 35.55
N SER A 140 4.17 -36.82 34.39
CA SER A 140 2.81 -36.29 34.23
C SER A 140 1.73 -37.39 34.18
N SER A 141 2.12 -38.63 33.92
CA SER A 141 1.18 -39.73 33.61
C SER A 141 0.95 -40.71 34.78
N CYS A 142 1.59 -40.50 35.93
CA CYS A 142 1.43 -41.38 37.09
C CYS A 142 1.27 -40.57 38.39
N GLY A 143 0.03 -40.28 38.79
CA GLY A 143 -0.22 -39.57 40.06
C GLY A 143 -1.64 -39.10 40.31
N MET A 144 -2.62 -40.00 40.33
CA MET A 144 -3.82 -39.77 41.16
C MET A 144 -3.50 -40.23 42.59
N VAL A 145 -3.55 -39.33 43.58
CA VAL A 145 -4.47 -39.29 44.75
C VAL A 145 -3.95 -38.28 45.80
N ALA A 146 -4.89 -37.50 46.35
CA ALA A 146 -4.89 -36.72 47.61
C ALA A 146 -4.22 -35.33 47.70
N GLY A 147 -5.07 -34.29 47.59
CA GLY A 147 -5.15 -33.20 48.57
C GLY A 147 -4.45 -31.87 48.27
N GLY A 148 -5.26 -30.80 48.10
CA GLY A 148 -4.89 -29.44 48.55
C GLY A 148 -4.46 -28.40 47.48
N ILE A 149 -5.40 -27.49 47.17
CA ILE A 149 -5.27 -26.03 46.91
C ILE A 149 -4.10 -25.51 46.02
N GLY A 150 -4.46 -24.86 44.89
CA GLY A 150 -3.78 -23.62 44.45
C GLY A 150 -3.35 -23.46 42.98
N VAL A 151 -4.30 -23.08 42.12
CA VAL A 151 -4.22 -22.18 40.92
C VAL A 151 -3.05 -22.33 39.92
N SER A 152 -3.40 -22.82 38.73
CA SER A 152 -2.55 -23.02 37.56
C SER A 152 -2.30 -21.75 36.72
N ARG A 153 -1.07 -21.62 36.23
CA ARG A 153 -0.66 -20.72 35.13
C ARG A 153 -0.96 -21.36 33.77
N GLY A 154 -1.35 -20.52 32.81
CA GLY A 154 -1.10 -20.72 31.38
C GLY A 154 -2.33 -20.99 30.52
N SER A 155 -2.54 -20.17 29.49
CA SER A 155 -2.84 -20.69 28.15
C SER A 155 -2.60 -19.61 27.08
N VAL A 156 -1.71 -19.94 26.15
CA VAL A 156 -1.53 -19.26 24.86
C VAL A 156 -2.72 -19.66 23.99
N MET A 157 -3.55 -18.69 23.60
CA MET A 157 -4.66 -18.92 22.66
C MET A 157 -4.32 -18.35 21.28
N ARG A 158 -4.04 -19.26 20.35
CA ARG A 158 -4.51 -19.12 18.96
C ARG A 158 -6.03 -19.03 19.02
N ASN A 159 -6.64 -18.06 18.32
CA ASN A 159 -8.06 -18.14 18.02
C ASN A 159 -8.38 -17.40 16.71
N SER A 160 -8.71 -18.21 15.69
CA SER A 160 -9.70 -17.90 14.67
C SER A 160 -11.07 -17.76 15.34
N PHE A 161 -11.89 -16.79 14.95
CA PHE A 161 -13.35 -16.90 15.14
C PHE A 161 -14.13 -16.11 14.08
N SER A 162 -14.95 -16.85 13.32
CA SER A 162 -16.24 -16.40 12.78
C SER A 162 -17.24 -16.22 13.92
N LYS A 163 -18.22 -15.33 13.75
CA LYS A 163 -19.46 -15.39 14.52
C LYS A 163 -20.65 -14.77 13.78
N ASP A 164 -21.62 -15.61 13.48
CA ASP A 164 -23.03 -15.24 13.30
C ASP A 164 -23.82 -15.61 14.58
N ASP A 165 -24.85 -14.79 14.82
CA ASP A 165 -26.09 -14.94 15.60
C ASP A 165 -26.10 -15.19 17.12
N LEU A 166 -26.63 -14.19 17.86
CA LEU A 166 -27.84 -14.37 18.69
C LEU A 166 -28.43 -13.01 19.15
N SER A 167 -29.73 -12.91 18.93
CA SER A 167 -30.70 -11.84 19.24
C SER A 167 -30.95 -11.58 20.73
N GLY A 168 -31.29 -10.33 21.09
CA GLY A 168 -31.88 -10.02 22.40
C GLY A 168 -31.98 -8.54 22.78
N THR A 169 -32.91 -7.82 22.14
CA THR A 169 -33.71 -6.66 22.63
C THR A 169 -33.09 -5.50 23.45
N ALA A 170 -33.28 -4.31 22.85
CA ALA A 170 -33.68 -3.01 23.43
C ALA A 170 -32.60 -2.01 23.92
N GLY A 171 -32.37 -0.99 23.09
CA GLY A 171 -32.35 0.40 23.56
C GLY A 171 -31.00 1.12 23.70
N ALA A 172 -30.32 1.43 22.59
CA ALA A 172 -29.54 2.66 22.40
C ALA A 172 -28.90 2.67 20.99
N THR A 173 -28.98 3.80 20.30
CA THR A 173 -28.41 4.04 18.97
C THR A 173 -26.89 3.89 18.95
N ALA A 174 -26.39 2.77 18.42
CA ALA A 174 -24.97 2.56 18.15
C ALA A 174 -24.63 2.91 16.69
N VAL A 175 -23.75 3.89 16.51
CA VAL A 175 -23.16 4.29 15.24
C VAL A 175 -22.12 3.24 14.84
N VAL A 176 -22.35 2.54 13.72
CA VAL A 176 -21.35 1.66 13.10
C VAL A 176 -20.35 2.53 12.34
N LEU A 177 -19.16 2.71 12.91
CA LEU A 177 -18.08 3.49 12.33
C LEU A 177 -17.37 2.68 11.23
N SER A 178 -17.62 3.08 9.98
CA SER A 178 -16.82 2.72 8.81
C SER A 178 -15.40 3.29 8.96
N ARG A 179 -14.38 2.46 8.78
CA ARG A 179 -12.97 2.89 8.81
C ARG A 179 -12.63 3.58 7.50
N SER A 180 -12.88 4.88 7.46
CA SER A 180 -12.33 5.78 6.44
C SER A 180 -11.34 6.73 7.09
N ASN A 181 -10.19 6.85 6.44
CA ASN A 181 -9.12 7.80 6.72
C ASN A 181 -9.66 9.23 6.86
N SER A 182 -9.58 9.79 8.06
CA SER A 182 -9.41 11.21 8.36
C SER A 182 -9.48 11.39 9.88
N ILE A 183 -8.36 11.68 10.54
CA ILE A 183 -8.38 12.25 11.89
C ILE A 183 -7.97 13.72 11.74
N THR A 184 -8.98 14.57 11.66
CA THR A 184 -8.95 15.90 12.23
C THR A 184 -9.98 15.91 13.35
N LYS A 185 -9.52 15.90 14.60
CA LYS A 185 -10.32 16.36 15.73
C LYS A 185 -9.56 17.45 16.45
N GLU A 186 -10.14 18.64 16.43
CA GLU A 186 -9.74 19.78 17.23
C GLU A 186 -9.71 19.44 18.72
N LEU A 187 -8.69 19.92 19.41
CA LEU A 187 -8.67 19.99 20.86
C LEU A 187 -8.10 21.34 21.28
N THR A 188 -8.97 22.09 21.95
CA THR A 188 -8.77 23.43 22.50
C THR A 188 -7.67 23.44 23.56
N ILE A 189 -6.88 24.50 23.48
CA ILE A 189 -5.67 24.83 24.26
C ILE A 189 -5.93 24.94 25.77
N CYS A 190 -4.97 24.50 26.58
CA CYS A 190 -4.62 25.19 27.83
C CYS A 190 -3.09 25.12 28.05
N ALA A 191 -2.45 26.29 28.10
CA ALA A 191 -1.03 26.51 28.38
C ALA A 191 -0.69 26.08 29.84
N THR A 192 0.54 25.73 30.21
CA THR A 192 1.67 26.65 30.49
C THR A 192 2.88 25.78 30.89
N LEU A 193 4.11 26.09 30.46
CA LEU A 193 5.36 26.11 31.25
C LEU A 193 6.61 26.32 30.36
N GLU A 194 7.55 27.09 30.92
CA GLU A 194 8.69 27.79 30.30
C GLU A 194 9.99 26.95 30.11
N PRO A 195 11.02 27.47 29.39
CA PRO A 195 12.05 26.68 28.70
C PRO A 195 13.37 26.55 29.47
N ALA A 196 14.19 25.55 29.09
CA ALA A 196 15.58 25.39 29.53
C ALA A 196 16.53 25.06 28.34
N PRO A 197 17.85 25.35 28.45
CA PRO A 197 18.63 25.85 27.32
C PRO A 197 19.72 24.90 26.76
N TYR A 198 20.15 25.20 25.52
CA TYR A 198 21.36 24.79 24.80
C TYR A 198 21.46 23.39 24.14
N SER A 199 21.55 23.40 22.80
CA SER A 199 22.74 22.90 22.07
C SER A 199 22.72 23.41 20.62
N LYS A 200 23.83 24.02 20.17
CA LYS A 200 23.96 24.70 18.87
C LYS A 200 24.20 23.67 17.75
N SER A 201 23.27 23.59 16.80
CA SER A 201 23.48 22.90 15.50
C SER A 201 23.88 23.92 14.43
N PRO A 202 24.82 23.62 13.51
CA PRO A 202 25.40 24.60 12.58
C PRO A 202 24.50 24.92 11.37
N VAL A 203 23.20 24.67 11.45
CA VAL A 203 22.28 24.80 10.33
C VAL A 203 21.64 26.19 10.34
N ARG A 204 22.01 27.03 9.37
CA ARG A 204 21.34 28.32 9.10
C ARG A 204 19.94 28.03 8.56
N ILE A 205 18.92 28.23 9.38
CA ILE A 205 17.51 28.21 8.97
C ILE A 205 17.23 29.52 8.23
N ILE A 206 17.04 29.45 6.91
CA ILE A 206 16.48 30.55 6.11
C ILE A 206 15.01 30.23 5.88
N THR A 207 14.13 30.82 6.68
CA THR A 207 12.69 30.79 6.48
C THR A 207 12.34 31.78 5.38
N LYS A 208 12.21 31.30 4.13
CA LYS A 208 11.48 32.05 3.10
C LYS A 208 10.03 31.61 3.14
N ALA A 209 9.17 32.48 3.65
CA ALA A 209 7.72 32.31 3.59
C ALA A 209 7.29 32.16 2.12
N ARG A 210 6.61 31.06 1.80
CA ARG A 210 5.96 30.88 0.51
C ARG A 210 4.65 31.66 0.55
N SER A 211 4.60 32.79 -0.14
CA SER A 211 3.38 33.56 -0.36
C SER A 211 2.38 32.71 -1.15
N SER A 212 1.20 32.56 -0.57
CA SER A 212 -0.01 32.01 -1.19
C SER A 212 -0.42 32.88 -2.39
N ILE A 213 -0.64 32.26 -3.54
CA ILE A 213 -1.22 32.91 -4.71
C ILE A 213 -2.72 33.01 -4.47
N SER A 214 -3.18 34.17 -3.99
CA SER A 214 -4.57 34.61 -4.06
C SER A 214 -4.70 35.60 -5.22
N ALA A 215 -5.58 35.30 -6.16
CA ALA A 215 -5.90 36.15 -7.29
C ALA A 215 -6.81 37.31 -6.85
N SER A 216 -6.27 38.54 -6.81
CA SER A 216 -7.02 39.79 -7.05
C SER A 216 -6.10 41.03 -7.01
N GLY A 217 -6.12 41.81 -8.10
CA GLY A 217 -6.07 43.29 -8.07
C GLY A 217 -4.73 44.03 -7.96
N GLU A 218 -4.27 44.54 -9.11
CA GLU A 218 -3.69 45.88 -9.39
C GLU A 218 -2.25 46.30 -8.97
N CYS A 219 -1.41 46.44 -10.03
CA CYS A 219 -0.45 47.50 -10.43
C CYS A 219 0.76 47.97 -9.57
N GLY A 220 1.95 47.85 -10.18
CA GLY A 220 3.13 48.73 -9.98
C GLY A 220 4.46 48.13 -10.48
N PRO A 221 5.26 48.80 -11.36
CA PRO A 221 6.26 48.12 -12.21
C PRO A 221 7.68 48.14 -11.63
N THR A 222 8.46 47.07 -11.88
CA THR A 222 9.92 47.18 -12.08
C THR A 222 10.42 46.11 -13.04
N SER A 223 11.23 46.59 -13.99
CA SER A 223 11.79 45.94 -15.16
C SER A 223 12.93 44.96 -14.85
N SER A 224 12.92 43.77 -15.47
CA SER A 224 14.12 43.20 -16.12
C SER A 224 13.75 42.04 -17.02
N ASP A 225 14.42 42.02 -18.17
CA ASP A 225 14.14 41.30 -19.41
C ASP A 225 14.41 39.79 -19.36
N GLY A 226 13.55 39.06 -20.05
CA GLY A 226 13.73 37.66 -20.46
C GLY A 226 12.39 37.13 -20.95
N PRO A 227 12.25 36.67 -22.22
CA PRO A 227 10.99 36.08 -22.65
C PRO A 227 10.85 34.74 -21.93
N MET A 228 10.10 34.75 -20.83
CA MET A 228 9.59 33.53 -20.24
C MET A 228 8.63 32.95 -21.28
N GLU A 229 9.10 31.93 -22.00
CA GLU A 229 8.29 31.14 -22.91
C GLU A 229 7.17 30.51 -22.07
N VAL A 230 6.02 31.18 -22.04
CA VAL A 230 4.81 30.63 -21.43
C VAL A 230 4.43 29.46 -22.32
N LEU A 231 4.75 28.24 -21.86
CA LEU A 231 4.29 27.02 -22.50
C LEU A 231 2.79 27.19 -22.77
N PRO A 232 2.34 26.95 -24.01
CA PRO A 232 0.93 27.11 -24.34
C PRO A 232 0.10 26.27 -23.35
N PRO A 233 -1.03 26.79 -22.86
CA PRO A 233 -1.87 26.07 -21.91
C PRO A 233 -2.16 24.68 -22.47
N PHE A 234 -1.87 23.66 -21.67
CA PHE A 234 -2.07 22.27 -22.07
C PHE A 234 -3.56 22.06 -22.36
N HIS A 235 -3.92 22.00 -23.64
CA HIS A 235 -5.31 21.86 -24.03
C HIS A 235 -5.66 20.37 -24.06
N CYS A 236 -6.20 19.86 -22.96
CA CYS A 236 -6.73 18.51 -22.91
C CYS A 236 -8.06 18.47 -23.69
N SER A 237 -8.01 18.02 -24.93
CA SER A 237 -9.21 17.78 -25.74
C SER A 237 -9.78 16.40 -25.38
N ARG A 238 -11.08 16.36 -25.07
CA ARG A 238 -11.78 15.10 -24.78
C ARG A 238 -12.00 14.32 -26.07
N GLU A 239 -11.87 12.99 -26.01
CA GLU A 239 -12.30 12.14 -27.11
C GLU A 239 -13.82 12.25 -27.23
N SER A 240 -14.31 12.71 -28.38
CA SER A 240 -15.74 12.89 -28.62
C SER A 240 -16.37 11.67 -29.29
N ARG A 241 -15.55 10.76 -29.82
CA ARG A 241 -16.03 9.55 -30.51
C ARG A 241 -16.33 8.46 -29.48
N PRO A 242 -17.46 7.75 -29.62
CA PRO A 242 -17.72 6.60 -28.76
C PRO A 242 -16.63 5.54 -28.94
N LEU A 243 -16.20 4.93 -27.84
CA LEU A 243 -15.21 3.87 -27.87
C LEU A 243 -15.81 2.62 -28.54
N SER A 244 -15.23 2.21 -29.67
CA SER A 244 -15.67 1.01 -30.39
C SER A 244 -15.23 -0.31 -29.73
N ASN A 245 -14.39 -0.23 -28.69
CA ASN A 245 -13.92 -1.41 -27.97
C ASN A 245 -15.08 -2.15 -27.33
N ARG A 246 -15.03 -3.49 -27.37
CA ARG A 246 -15.98 -4.34 -26.66
C ARG A 246 -15.24 -5.11 -25.56
N PRO A 247 -15.93 -5.46 -24.47
CA PRO A 247 -15.35 -6.29 -23.44
C PRO A 247 -14.89 -7.63 -24.02
N ARG A 248 -13.62 -7.98 -23.83
CA ARG A 248 -13.05 -9.25 -24.30
C ARG A 248 -12.22 -9.88 -23.19
N ALA A 249 -12.36 -11.20 -23.06
CA ALA A 249 -11.52 -12.00 -22.17
C ALA A 249 -10.76 -13.05 -22.98
N ILE A 250 -9.54 -13.36 -22.59
CA ILE A 250 -8.73 -14.45 -23.14
C ILE A 250 -8.12 -15.23 -21.98
N VAL A 251 -8.16 -16.55 -22.06
CA VAL A 251 -7.58 -17.45 -21.05
C VAL A 251 -6.51 -18.29 -21.74
N ASN A 252 -5.36 -18.47 -21.11
CA ASN A 252 -4.32 -19.37 -21.61
C ASN A 252 -4.33 -20.72 -20.88
N SER A 253 -3.58 -21.68 -21.42
CA SER A 253 -3.44 -23.02 -20.83
C SER A 253 -2.75 -23.04 -19.45
N LYS A 254 -2.08 -21.95 -19.07
CA LYS A 254 -1.39 -21.80 -17.78
C LYS A 254 -2.30 -21.22 -16.69
N GLY A 255 -3.59 -21.00 -16.96
CA GLY A 255 -4.55 -20.49 -15.97
C GLY A 255 -4.61 -18.97 -15.83
N TRP A 256 -3.94 -18.23 -16.71
CA TRP A 256 -4.03 -16.77 -16.75
C TRP A 256 -5.20 -16.32 -17.61
N MET A 257 -5.88 -15.28 -17.14
CA MET A 257 -6.95 -14.60 -17.85
C MET A 257 -6.65 -13.10 -17.97
N TRP A 258 -6.84 -12.55 -19.16
CA TRP A 258 -6.81 -11.13 -19.44
C TRP A 258 -8.19 -10.66 -19.85
N VAL A 259 -8.69 -9.64 -19.18
CA VAL A 259 -9.95 -8.95 -19.47
C VAL A 259 -9.62 -7.52 -19.89
N ALA A 260 -10.11 -7.09 -21.05
CA ALA A 260 -9.86 -5.76 -21.59
C ALA A 260 -11.12 -5.17 -22.22
N GLY A 261 -11.14 -3.84 -22.34
CA GLY A 261 -12.22 -3.11 -23.01
C GLY A 261 -13.55 -3.13 -22.26
N VAL A 262 -13.53 -3.38 -20.95
CA VAL A 262 -14.73 -3.21 -20.10
C VAL A 262 -14.98 -1.72 -19.95
N GLN A 263 -16.17 -1.27 -20.30
CA GLN A 263 -16.55 0.14 -20.25
C GLN A 263 -17.67 0.33 -19.24
N GLY A 264 -17.56 1.40 -18.44
CA GLY A 264 -18.62 1.86 -17.57
C GLY A 264 -19.31 3.06 -18.19
N CYS A 265 -20.53 2.83 -18.65
CA CYS A 265 -21.41 3.89 -19.15
C CYS A 265 -22.60 4.07 -18.20
N GLY A 266 -23.03 5.31 -18.01
CA GLY A 266 -24.14 5.67 -17.13
C GLY A 266 -24.31 7.18 -17.04
N GLU A 267 -25.42 7.63 -16.46
CA GLU A 267 -25.69 9.06 -16.25
C GLU A 267 -24.69 9.66 -15.24
N ASP A 268 -24.36 8.90 -14.21
CA ASP A 268 -23.42 9.25 -13.16
C ASP A 268 -22.24 8.26 -13.09
N SER A 269 -21.09 8.75 -12.61
CA SER A 269 -19.87 7.94 -12.45
C SER A 269 -20.02 6.74 -11.51
N ARG A 270 -20.97 6.80 -10.56
CA ARG A 270 -21.34 5.67 -9.70
C ARG A 270 -21.98 4.53 -10.49
N GLN A 271 -22.98 4.87 -11.32
CA GLN A 271 -23.69 3.91 -12.15
C GLN A 271 -22.76 3.33 -13.22
N ALA A 272 -21.94 4.19 -13.84
CA ALA A 272 -20.92 3.77 -14.78
C ALA A 272 -19.95 2.75 -14.15
N MET A 273 -19.46 3.01 -12.94
CA MET A 273 -18.58 2.07 -12.23
C MET A 273 -19.28 0.75 -11.89
N ALA A 274 -20.53 0.81 -11.41
CA ALA A 274 -21.31 -0.39 -11.13
C ALA A 274 -21.50 -1.25 -12.39
N SER A 275 -21.86 -0.63 -13.51
CA SER A 275 -22.01 -1.29 -14.81
C SER A 275 -20.71 -1.96 -15.29
N ALA A 276 -19.58 -1.28 -15.15
CA ALA A 276 -18.26 -1.84 -15.49
C ALA A 276 -17.93 -3.06 -14.61
N LEU A 277 -18.17 -2.99 -13.30
CA LEU A 277 -17.88 -4.10 -12.39
C LEU A 277 -18.81 -5.30 -12.61
N THR A 278 -20.09 -5.08 -12.87
CA THR A 278 -21.02 -6.16 -13.26
C THR A 278 -20.55 -6.85 -14.53
N THR A 279 -20.16 -6.08 -15.55
CA THR A 279 -19.63 -6.64 -16.80
C THR A 279 -18.35 -7.45 -16.55
N LEU A 280 -17.44 -6.93 -15.73
CA LEU A 280 -16.22 -7.64 -15.35
C LEU A 280 -16.55 -8.96 -14.64
N GLU A 281 -17.46 -8.93 -13.67
CA GLU A 281 -17.88 -10.11 -12.91
C GLU A 281 -18.50 -11.18 -13.83
N GLU A 282 -19.41 -10.80 -14.72
CA GLU A 282 -20.00 -11.70 -15.72
C GLU A 282 -18.92 -12.36 -16.59
N MET A 283 -17.95 -11.57 -17.07
CA MET A 283 -16.86 -12.10 -17.90
C MET A 283 -15.96 -13.08 -17.16
N VAL A 284 -15.65 -12.78 -15.90
CA VAL A 284 -14.83 -13.62 -15.03
C VAL A 284 -15.56 -14.93 -14.71
N GLN A 285 -16.84 -14.85 -14.33
CA GLN A 285 -17.67 -16.00 -14.01
C GLN A 285 -17.93 -16.90 -15.24
N SER A 286 -18.11 -16.31 -16.43
CA SER A 286 -18.32 -17.05 -17.69
C SER A 286 -17.19 -18.02 -18.05
N ARG A 287 -16.01 -17.83 -17.43
CA ARG A 287 -14.79 -18.61 -17.65
C ARG A 287 -14.36 -19.42 -16.42
N SER A 288 -15.26 -19.56 -15.44
CA SER A 288 -15.00 -20.27 -14.19
C SER A 288 -13.92 -19.64 -13.30
N PHE A 289 -13.79 -18.32 -13.35
CA PHE A 289 -12.99 -17.55 -12.39
C PHE A 289 -13.90 -16.86 -11.37
N THR A 290 -13.31 -16.42 -10.25
CA THR A 290 -13.96 -15.59 -9.23
C THR A 290 -13.26 -14.25 -9.11
N LEU A 291 -13.93 -13.23 -8.56
CA LEU A 291 -13.32 -11.90 -8.34
C LEU A 291 -12.07 -11.95 -7.45
N ARG A 292 -11.97 -12.95 -6.57
CA ARG A 292 -10.79 -13.18 -5.70
C ARG A 292 -9.54 -13.62 -6.46
N GLN A 293 -9.70 -14.13 -7.68
CA GLN A 293 -8.60 -14.56 -8.53
C GLN A 293 -8.06 -13.43 -9.41
N ILE A 294 -8.66 -12.23 -9.34
CA ILE A 294 -8.12 -11.05 -10.00
C ILE A 294 -6.89 -10.58 -9.21
N CYS A 295 -5.76 -10.44 -9.90
CA CYS A 295 -4.49 -10.05 -9.30
C CYS A 295 -4.19 -8.56 -9.52
N TYR A 296 -4.59 -8.03 -10.68
CA TYR A 296 -4.24 -6.67 -11.10
C TYR A 296 -5.38 -6.03 -11.90
N ILE A 297 -5.67 -4.76 -11.64
CA ILE A 297 -6.67 -3.95 -12.34
C ILE A 297 -6.02 -2.64 -12.81
N THR A 298 -6.28 -2.26 -14.06
CA THR A 298 -6.03 -0.91 -14.56
C THR A 298 -7.36 -0.19 -14.74
N LEU A 299 -7.50 0.95 -14.08
CA LEU A 299 -8.70 1.77 -14.07
C LEU A 299 -8.39 3.11 -14.73
N TYR A 300 -9.01 3.36 -15.88
CA TYR A 300 -8.96 4.64 -16.55
C TYR A 300 -10.22 5.42 -16.18
N VAL A 301 -10.05 6.62 -15.64
CA VAL A 301 -11.15 7.48 -15.18
C VAL A 301 -11.20 8.73 -16.03
N ARG A 302 -12.41 9.15 -16.41
CA ARG A 302 -12.62 10.35 -17.22
C ARG A 302 -12.26 11.66 -16.50
N ASN A 303 -12.49 11.70 -15.20
CA ASN A 303 -12.32 12.88 -14.35
C ASN A 303 -11.94 12.44 -12.92
N MET A 304 -10.73 12.77 -12.46
CA MET A 304 -10.27 12.44 -11.11
C MET A 304 -11.02 13.19 -10.01
N GLY A 305 -11.71 14.28 -10.33
CA GLY A 305 -12.62 14.95 -9.39
C GLY A 305 -13.79 14.07 -8.93
N GLU A 306 -14.15 13.06 -9.72
CA GLU A 306 -15.24 12.11 -9.42
C GLU A 306 -14.73 10.77 -8.85
N TYR A 307 -13.41 10.66 -8.62
CA TYR A 307 -12.76 9.43 -8.19
C TYR A 307 -13.29 8.90 -6.85
N SER A 308 -13.66 9.79 -5.92
CA SER A 308 -14.22 9.40 -4.61
C SER A 308 -15.47 8.53 -4.77
N PHE A 309 -16.37 8.91 -5.68
CA PHE A 309 -17.60 8.19 -5.97
C PHE A 309 -17.35 6.84 -6.64
N ILE A 310 -16.38 6.79 -7.56
CA ILE A 310 -15.95 5.56 -8.22
C ILE A 310 -15.33 4.59 -7.21
N ASN A 311 -14.47 5.09 -6.33
CA ASN A 311 -13.77 4.29 -5.33
C ASN A 311 -14.73 3.73 -4.27
N GLU A 312 -15.80 4.44 -3.94
CA GLU A 312 -16.86 3.94 -3.05
C GLU A 312 -17.48 2.64 -3.60
N ILE A 313 -17.87 2.63 -4.88
CA ILE A 313 -18.42 1.44 -5.55
C ILE A 313 -17.37 0.35 -5.75
N TYR A 314 -16.13 0.71 -6.08
CA TYR A 314 -15.04 -0.27 -6.18
C TYR A 314 -14.82 -1.01 -4.86
N SER A 315 -14.83 -0.28 -3.75
CA SER A 315 -14.52 -0.82 -2.43
C SER A 315 -15.60 -1.77 -1.90
N THR A 316 -16.86 -1.62 -2.35
CA THR A 316 -17.93 -2.55 -1.97
C THR A 316 -17.79 -3.90 -2.67
N VAL A 317 -17.39 -3.91 -3.95
CA VAL A 317 -17.21 -5.15 -4.73
C VAL A 317 -15.94 -5.89 -4.33
N PHE A 318 -14.83 -5.18 -4.12
CA PHE A 318 -13.55 -5.76 -3.70
C PHE A 318 -13.36 -5.73 -2.17
N ALA A 319 -14.45 -5.87 -1.40
CA ALA A 319 -14.46 -5.86 0.06
C ALA A 319 -13.98 -7.20 0.66
N PHE A 320 -12.77 -7.64 0.31
CA PHE A 320 -12.17 -8.86 0.84
C PHE A 320 -10.67 -8.70 1.13
N ALA A 321 -10.14 -9.59 1.96
CA ALA A 321 -8.71 -9.61 2.29
C ALA A 321 -7.85 -9.78 1.02
N ASN A 322 -6.86 -8.91 0.85
CA ASN A 322 -5.99 -8.82 -0.32
C ASN A 322 -6.77 -8.53 -1.63
N PRO A 323 -7.34 -7.32 -1.79
CA PRO A 323 -7.93 -6.92 -3.06
C PRO A 323 -6.87 -6.88 -4.18
N PRO A 324 -7.27 -6.90 -5.46
CA PRO A 324 -6.33 -6.81 -6.55
C PRO A 324 -5.54 -5.51 -6.49
N THR A 325 -4.25 -5.61 -6.83
CA THR A 325 -3.41 -4.43 -7.05
C THR A 325 -4.03 -3.57 -8.15
N ARG A 326 -4.01 -2.24 -7.98
CA ARG A 326 -4.71 -1.32 -8.86
C ARG A 326 -3.84 -0.16 -9.29
N VAL A 327 -3.90 0.18 -10.57
CA VAL A 327 -3.44 1.47 -11.09
C VAL A 327 -4.65 2.27 -11.56
N CYS A 328 -4.72 3.54 -11.16
CA CYS A 328 -5.78 4.46 -11.57
C CYS A 328 -5.18 5.69 -12.23
N VAL A 329 -5.64 6.04 -13.43
CA VAL A 329 -5.14 7.21 -14.18
C VAL A 329 -6.30 7.98 -14.82
N GLU A 330 -6.14 9.30 -14.92
CA GLU A 330 -7.08 10.12 -15.68
C GLU A 330 -6.83 9.96 -17.18
N CYS A 331 -7.89 9.80 -17.96
CA CYS A 331 -7.84 9.73 -19.43
C CYS A 331 -8.98 10.56 -20.04
N PRO A 332 -8.78 11.19 -21.22
CA PRO A 332 -9.79 11.99 -21.90
C PRO A 332 -10.87 11.12 -22.56
N LEU A 333 -11.63 10.36 -21.76
CA LEU A 333 -12.67 9.45 -22.21
C LEU A 333 -13.93 10.20 -22.72
N PRO A 334 -14.76 9.54 -23.55
CA PRO A 334 -16.04 10.10 -24.00
C PRO A 334 -16.99 10.52 -22.88
N ALA A 335 -17.93 11.41 -23.21
CA ALA A 335 -18.86 11.97 -22.23
C ALA A 335 -19.76 10.92 -21.56
N ASP A 336 -20.11 9.87 -22.29
CA ASP A 336 -20.95 8.75 -21.85
C ASP A 336 -20.16 7.63 -21.15
N CYS A 337 -18.82 7.67 -21.19
CA CYS A 337 -17.94 6.66 -20.61
C CYS A 337 -17.12 7.26 -19.47
N ALA A 338 -17.56 7.03 -18.23
CA ALA A 338 -16.87 7.57 -17.06
C ALA A 338 -15.62 6.76 -16.68
N VAL A 339 -15.64 5.44 -16.94
CA VAL A 339 -14.57 4.52 -16.59
C VAL A 339 -14.32 3.48 -17.68
N VAL A 340 -13.05 3.11 -17.86
CA VAL A 340 -12.64 1.91 -18.61
C VAL A 340 -11.80 1.04 -17.68
N LEU A 341 -12.06 -0.26 -17.71
CA LEU A 341 -11.45 -1.23 -16.82
C LEU A 341 -10.76 -2.34 -17.61
N GLU A 342 -9.57 -2.69 -17.15
CA GLU A 342 -8.82 -3.88 -17.58
C GLU A 342 -8.42 -4.67 -16.34
N ALA A 343 -8.42 -5.99 -16.46
CA ALA A 343 -8.10 -6.87 -15.34
C ALA A 343 -7.25 -8.07 -15.78
N VAL A 344 -6.36 -8.50 -14.91
CA VAL A 344 -5.60 -9.73 -15.03
C VAL A 344 -5.97 -10.63 -13.86
N ALA A 345 -6.35 -11.86 -14.17
CA ALA A 345 -6.70 -12.87 -13.18
C ALA A 345 -5.85 -14.13 -13.38
N PHE A 346 -5.64 -14.86 -12.30
CA PHE A 346 -4.91 -16.11 -12.30
C PHE A 346 -5.67 -17.16 -11.49
N ASN A 347 -5.93 -18.29 -12.14
CA ASN A 347 -6.44 -19.48 -11.50
C ASN A 347 -5.36 -20.55 -11.67
N PRO A 348 -4.71 -21.01 -10.58
CA PRO A 348 -3.81 -22.14 -10.68
C PRO A 348 -4.65 -23.35 -11.08
N VAL A 349 -4.65 -23.68 -12.37
CA VAL A 349 -5.27 -24.91 -12.86
C VAL A 349 -4.65 -26.03 -12.04
N SER A 350 -5.44 -26.74 -11.24
CA SER A 350 -5.03 -28.03 -10.72
C SER A 350 -4.71 -28.85 -11.96
N SER A 351 -3.43 -29.16 -12.16
CA SER A 351 -2.96 -30.07 -13.19
C SER A 351 -3.90 -31.27 -13.19
N GLY A 352 -4.78 -31.32 -14.20
CA GLY A 352 -5.73 -32.40 -14.36
C GLY A 352 -4.93 -33.69 -14.33
N LYS A 353 -5.31 -34.60 -13.44
CA LYS A 353 -4.90 -35.99 -13.51
C LYS A 353 -5.19 -36.46 -14.94
N LEU A 354 -4.14 -36.67 -15.73
CA LEU A 354 -4.17 -37.53 -16.91
C LEU A 354 -4.06 -38.97 -16.44
#